data_AF-A0AAU4Y7U7-F1
#
_entry.id   AF-A0AAU4Y7U7-F1
#
_cell.length_a   1.000
_cell.length_b   1.000
_cell.length_c   1.000
_cell.angle_alpha   90.00
_cell.angle_beta   90.00
_cell.angle_gamma   90.00
#
_symmetry.space_group_name_H-M   'P 1'
#
loop_
_entity.id
_entity.type
_entity.pdbx_description
1 polymer ?
#
loop_
_entity_poly.entity_id
_entity_poly.type
_entity_poly.pdbx_seq_one_letter_code
_entity_poly.pdbx_strand_id
1 'polypeptide(L)' 'MTARDDEGPQHAGGGGQGDERDDVEPDDAERRATEKFVSDLLARGEAVFEGEEPTPRTTHVIERADDGRLLVRRLRFRS' A
#
# COMPACT_ATOMS: atom_id res chain seq x y z
N MET A 1 13.03 5.33 55.81
CA MET A 1 12.28 4.13 55.36
C MET A 1 10.94 4.66 54.85
N THR A 2 10.53 4.57 53.59
CA THR A 2 10.90 3.73 52.43
C THR A 2 10.52 4.48 51.14
N ALA A 3 11.38 4.42 50.14
CA ALA A 3 11.08 4.78 48.74
C ALA A 3 10.03 3.84 48.15
N ARG A 4 9.18 4.36 47.25
CA ARG A 4 8.63 3.63 46.09
C ARG A 4 8.28 4.63 44.98
N ASP A 5 9.25 4.80 44.08
CA ASP A 5 9.03 5.15 42.69
C ASP A 5 8.20 4.04 42.02
N ASP A 6 7.00 4.37 41.56
CA ASP A 6 6.16 3.62 40.63
C ASP A 6 5.14 4.65 40.17
N GLU A 7 5.23 5.22 38.98
CA GLU A 7 4.48 4.73 37.82
C GLU A 7 5.20 5.21 36.54
N GLY A 8 5.54 4.25 35.67
CA GLY A 8 6.26 4.46 34.42
C GLY A 8 5.49 5.29 33.38
N PRO A 9 6.15 5.61 32.25
CA PRO A 9 5.55 6.38 31.19
C PRO A 9 4.35 5.64 30.60
N GLN A 10 3.20 6.31 30.61
CA GLN A 10 1.96 5.88 29.97
C GLN A 10 2.19 5.94 28.46
N HIS A 11 2.69 4.84 27.90
CA HIS A 11 2.81 4.66 26.47
C HIS A 11 1.40 4.48 25.90
N ALA A 12 0.71 5.59 25.65
CA ALA A 12 -0.54 5.63 24.91
C ALA A 12 -0.25 5.33 23.43
N GLY A 13 -0.02 4.06 23.13
CA GLY A 13 0.15 3.50 21.80
C GLY A 13 -0.50 2.14 21.76
N GLY A 14 -1.79 2.09 22.08
CA GLY A 14 -2.60 0.89 21.98
C GLY A 14 -2.73 0.48 20.52
N GLY A 15 -2.05 -0.61 20.15
CA GLY A 15 -2.30 -1.32 18.91
C GLY A 15 -3.73 -1.86 18.91
N GLY A 16 -4.52 -1.42 17.94
CA GLY A 16 -5.77 -2.07 17.55
C GLY A 16 -5.49 -2.98 16.36
N GLN A 17 -5.12 -4.23 16.65
CA GLN A 17 -5.28 -5.35 15.73
C GLN A 17 -6.79 -5.58 15.57
N GLY A 18 -7.37 -5.09 14.48
CA GLY A 18 -8.73 -5.40 14.06
C GLY A 18 -8.68 -6.37 12.88
N ASP A 19 -8.71 -7.67 13.20
CA ASP A 19 -9.02 -8.74 12.25
C ASP A 19 -10.56 -8.83 12.18
N GLU A 20 -11.19 -7.86 11.51
CA GLU A 20 -12.60 -7.87 11.12
C GLU A 20 -12.67 -7.74 9.59
N ARG A 21 -13.48 -8.59 8.98
CA ARG A 21 -13.40 -8.92 7.55
C ARG A 21 -14.01 -7.83 6.67
N ASP A 22 -13.36 -7.64 5.52
CA ASP A 22 -13.85 -7.05 4.26
C ASP A 22 -14.23 -5.55 4.28
N ASP A 23 -13.59 -4.78 3.38
CA ASP A 23 -13.80 -3.35 3.09
C ASP A 23 -13.25 -2.31 4.10
N VAL A 24 -11.98 -2.46 4.51
CA VAL A 24 -11.24 -1.31 5.06
C VAL A 24 -10.99 -0.32 3.92
N GLU A 25 -11.73 0.78 3.91
CA GLU A 25 -11.47 1.90 3.00
C GLU A 25 -10.01 2.35 3.23
N PRO A 26 -9.15 2.36 2.19
CA PRO A 26 -7.74 2.70 2.38
C PRO A 26 -7.65 4.10 2.97
N ASP A 27 -6.91 4.23 4.08
CA ASP A 27 -6.71 5.51 4.75
C ASP A 27 -6.14 6.52 3.73
N ASP A 28 -6.50 7.81 3.82
CA ASP A 28 -6.10 8.83 2.83
C ASP A 28 -4.58 8.83 2.56
N ALA A 29 -3.78 8.44 3.56
CA ALA A 29 -2.34 8.27 3.43
C ALA A 29 -1.94 7.11 2.51
N GLU A 30 -2.60 5.96 2.62
CA GLU A 30 -2.35 4.77 1.79
C GLU A 30 -2.77 5.01 0.34
N ARG A 31 -3.89 5.73 0.13
CA ARG A 31 -4.34 6.11 -1.21
C ARG A 31 -3.30 7.00 -1.91
N ARG A 32 -2.83 8.05 -1.25
CA ARG A 32 -1.78 8.95 -1.79
C ARG A 32 -0.46 8.22 -2.03
N ALA A 33 -0.08 7.30 -1.14
CA ALA A 33 1.12 6.49 -1.33
C ALA A 33 1.01 5.60 -2.57
N THR A 34 -0.16 4.99 -2.78
CA THR A 34 -0.46 4.15 -3.95
C THR A 34 -0.45 4.97 -5.24
N GLU A 35 -1.12 6.12 -5.26
CA GLU A 35 -1.12 7.04 -6.41
C GLU A 35 0.29 7.49 -6.79
N LYS A 36 1.10 7.87 -5.79
CA LYS A 36 2.51 8.25 -6.00
C LYS A 36 3.32 7.08 -6.56
N PHE A 37 3.11 5.88 -6.03
CA PHE A 37 3.80 4.68 -6.49
C PHE A 37 3.47 4.37 -7.96
N VAL A 38 2.19 4.43 -8.33
CA VAL A 38 1.74 4.28 -9.71
C VAL A 38 2.37 5.34 -10.62
N SER A 39 2.34 6.60 -10.20
CA SER A 39 2.93 7.71 -10.97
C SER A 39 4.43 7.51 -11.22
N ASP A 40 5.18 7.06 -10.22
CA ASP A 40 6.62 6.78 -10.34
C ASP A 40 6.91 5.61 -11.28
N LEU A 41 6.12 4.53 -11.23
CA LEU A 41 6.28 3.40 -12.15
C LEU A 41 6.00 3.80 -13.61
N LEU A 42 4.95 4.60 -13.84
CA LEU A 42 4.61 5.11 -15.17
C LEU A 42 5.71 6.05 -15.70
N ALA A 43 6.22 6.95 -14.85
CA ALA A 43 7.30 7.86 -15.22
C ALA A 43 8.61 7.12 -15.60
N ARG A 44 8.87 5.97 -14.99
CA ARG A 44 10.01 5.10 -15.31
C ARG A 44 9.78 4.19 -16.52
N GLY A 45 8.54 4.09 -17.01
CA GLY A 45 8.13 3.11 -18.01
C GLY A 45 8.16 1.66 -17.50
N GLU A 46 8.07 1.49 -16.17
CA GLU A 46 8.08 0.19 -15.49
C GLU A 46 6.68 -0.38 -15.27
N ALA A 47 5.63 0.41 -15.50
CA ALA A 47 4.25 -0.04 -15.50
C ALA A 47 3.50 0.34 -16.78
N VAL A 48 2.47 -0.44 -17.09
CA VAL A 48 1.47 -0.16 -18.13
C VAL A 48 0.09 -0.44 -17.57
N PHE A 49 -0.96 0.13 -18.17
CA PHE A 49 -2.32 -0.25 -17.82
C PHE A 49 -2.69 -1.62 -18.39
N GLU A 50 -3.68 -2.28 -17.79
CA GLU A 50 -4.25 -3.50 -18.35
C GLU A 50 -4.69 -3.28 -19.80
N GLY A 51 -4.27 -4.18 -20.70
CA GLY A 51 -4.56 -4.11 -22.13
C GLY A 51 -3.56 -3.31 -22.96
N GLU A 52 -2.64 -2.57 -22.35
CA GLU A 52 -1.52 -1.94 -23.06
C GLU A 52 -0.38 -2.93 -23.32
N GLU A 53 0.40 -2.69 -24.39
CA GLU A 53 1.53 -3.56 -24.74
C GLU A 53 2.68 -3.36 -23.73
N PRO A 54 3.04 -4.39 -22.95
CA PRO A 54 4.14 -4.29 -22.01
C PRO A 54 5.46 -4.24 -22.77
N THR A 55 6.33 -3.31 -22.38
CA THR A 55 7.69 -3.24 -22.89
C THR A 55 8.60 -4.24 -22.15
N PRO A 56 9.81 -4.54 -22.66
CA PRO A 56 10.78 -5.37 -21.93
C PRO A 56 11.19 -4.82 -20.55
N ARG A 57 10.91 -3.55 -20.25
CA ARG A 57 11.15 -2.92 -18.94
C ARG A 57 9.92 -2.93 -18.04
N THR A 58 8.76 -3.30 -18.57
CA THR A 58 7.53 -3.35 -17.81
C THR A 58 7.61 -4.47 -16.78
N THR A 59 7.51 -4.09 -15.51
CA THR A 59 7.54 -4.99 -14.35
C THR A 59 6.21 -5.03 -13.62
N HIS A 60 5.31 -4.08 -13.87
CA HIS A 60 4.00 -3.97 -13.23
C HIS A 60 2.89 -3.72 -14.25
N VAL A 61 1.68 -4.14 -13.91
CA VAL A 61 0.44 -3.83 -14.62
C VAL A 61 -0.48 -3.11 -13.64
N ILE A 62 -1.10 -2.04 -14.13
CA ILE A 62 -2.05 -1.24 -13.37
C ILE A 62 -3.46 -1.61 -13.84
N GLU A 63 -4.28 -2.08 -12.91
CA GLU A 63 -5.69 -2.43 -13.12
C GLU A 63 -6.55 -1.35 -12.45
N ARG A 64 -7.65 -0.97 -13.11
CA ARG A 64 -8.66 -0.09 -12.50
C ARG A 64 -9.71 -0.98 -11.86
N ALA A 65 -9.83 -0.91 -10.54
CA ALA A 65 -10.91 -1.56 -9.82
C ALA A 65 -12.24 -0.84 -10.09
N ASP A 66 -13.35 -1.56 -9.91
CA ASP A 66 -14.71 -1.05 -10.15
C ASP A 66 -15.10 0.12 -9.25
N ASP A 67 -14.42 0.26 -8.11
CA ASP A 67 -14.56 1.35 -7.14
C ASP A 67 -13.71 2.60 -7.47
N GLY A 68 -12.99 2.58 -8.59
CA GLY A 68 -12.13 3.67 -9.04
C GLY A 68 -10.71 3.65 -8.45
N ARG A 69 -10.36 2.65 -7.64
CA ARG A 69 -8.98 2.49 -7.13
C ARG A 69 -8.06 1.92 -8.21
N LEU A 70 -6.77 2.26 -8.10
CA LEU A 70 -5.71 1.68 -8.92
C LEU A 70 -5.07 0.51 -8.17
N LEU A 71 -5.15 -0.69 -8.76
CA LEU A 71 -4.48 -1.89 -8.27
C LEU A 71 -3.19 -2.08 -9.07
N VAL A 72 -2.11 -2.42 -8.37
CA VAL A 72 -0.80 -2.66 -9.00
C VAL A 72 -0.44 -4.13 -8.84
N ARG A 73 -0.27 -4.83 -9.95
CA ARG A 73 0.16 -6.23 -9.98
C ARG A 73 1.54 -6.35 -10.61
N ARG A 74 2.44 -7.07 -9.95
CA ARG A 74 3.77 -7.34 -10.50
C ARG A 74 3.70 -8.40 -11.60
N LEU A 75 4.24 -8.08 -12.77
CA LEU A 75 4.39 -9.02 -13.87
C LEU A 75 5.44 -10.08 -13.50
N ARG A 76 5.09 -11.36 -13.63
CA ARG A 76 6.03 -12.48 -13.45
C ARG A 76 6.30 -13.07 -14.83
N PHE A 77 7.45 -12.73 -15.40
CA PHE A 77 7.93 -13.42 -16.59
C PHE A 77 8.31 -14.85 -16.18
N ARG A 78 7.64 -15.84 -16.77
CA ARG A 78 8.04 -17.24 -16.62
C ARG A 78 9.22 -17.45 -17.58
N SER A 79 10.41 -17.54 -17.01
CA SER A 79 11.64 -17.97 -17.70
C SER A 79 11.50 -19.37 -18.26
#